data_AF-A0A939XJA4-F1
#
_entry.id   AF-A0A939XJA4-F1
#
_cell.length_a   1.000
_cell.length_b   1.000
_cell.length_c   1.000
_cell.angle_alpha   90.00
_cell.angle_beta   90.00
_cell.angle_gamma   90.00
#
_symmetry.space_group_name_H-M   'P 1'
#
loop_
_entity.id
_entity.type
_entity.pdbx_description
1 polymer ?
#
loop_
_entity_poly.entity_id
_entity_poly.type
_entity_poly.pdbx_seq_one_letter_code
_entity_poly.pdbx_strand_id
1 'polypeptide(L)'
;MKKTFLLIAMLLMSVIASGQQVIKLWPDGAPNSNGLSGPENEMEGGRIGNISDPELLVFPAAEPNGLAIIMCPGGGYSYVAAKHEGTDMAEWFNAQGITFAVLKYRMPNAHADVPLT
;
A
#
# COMPACT_ATOMS: atom_id res chain seq x y z
N MET A 1 -18.22 29.29 -29.26
CA MET A 1 -18.73 27.91 -29.10
C MET A 1 -17.63 26.86 -29.24
N LYS A 2 -16.95 26.73 -30.39
CA LYS A 2 -15.86 25.74 -30.57
C LYS A 2 -14.66 25.95 -29.63
N LYS A 3 -14.24 27.21 -29.42
CA LYS A 3 -13.15 27.56 -28.48
C LYS A 3 -13.52 27.32 -27.01
N THR A 4 -14.77 27.56 -26.65
CA THR A 4 -15.31 27.29 -25.31
C THR A 4 -15.38 25.79 -25.01
N PHE A 5 -15.69 24.97 -26.02
CA PHE A 5 -15.69 23.51 -25.92
C PHE A 5 -14.27 22.94 -25.74
N LEU A 6 -13.27 23.51 -26.42
CA LEU A 6 -11.86 23.12 -26.24
C LEU A 6 -11.32 23.45 -24.84
N LEU A 7 -11.70 24.61 -24.28
CA LEU A 7 -11.30 25.01 -22.92
C LEU A 7 -11.88 24.09 -21.84
N ILE A 8 -13.13 23.64 -21.99
CA ILE A 8 -13.77 22.68 -21.07
C ILE A 8 -13.11 21.30 -21.18
N ALA A 9 -12.74 20.87 -22.38
CA ALA A 9 -12.05 19.60 -22.60
C ALA A 9 -10.61 19.58 -22.02
N MET A 10 -9.89 20.71 -22.05
CA MET A 10 -8.56 20.82 -21.41
C MET A 10 -8.65 20.82 -19.87
N LEU A 11 -9.68 21.45 -19.30
CA LEU A 11 -9.86 21.48 -17.83
C LEU A 11 -10.11 20.08 -17.24
N LEU A 12 -10.76 19.19 -18.00
CA LEU A 12 -11.06 17.81 -17.61
C LEU A 12 -9.83 16.88 -17.60
N MET A 13 -8.73 17.23 -18.30
CA MET A 13 -7.51 16.41 -18.33
C MET A 13 -6.58 16.65 -17.14
N SER A 14 -6.78 17.72 -16.37
CA SER A 14 -5.88 18.13 -15.27
C SER A 14 -6.12 17.40 -13.94
N VAL A 15 -7.09 16.49 -13.85
CA VAL A 15 -7.30 15.68 -12.64
C VAL A 15 -6.56 14.35 -12.82
N ILE A 16 -5.24 14.38 -12.72
CA ILE A 16 -4.51 13.16 -12.37
C ILE A 16 -4.76 12.96 -10.88
N ALA A 17 -5.82 12.23 -10.55
CA ALA A 17 -6.02 11.76 -9.20
C ALA A 17 -4.80 10.93 -8.80
N SER A 18 -4.02 11.39 -7.83
CA SER A 18 -2.99 10.58 -7.17
C SER A 18 -3.70 9.55 -6.30
N GLY A 19 -4.28 8.53 -6.93
CA GLY A 19 -4.92 7.41 -6.26
C GLY A 19 -3.89 6.50 -5.60
N GLN A 20 -4.34 5.71 -4.61
CA GLN A 20 -3.54 4.64 -4.03
C GLN A 20 -3.02 3.72 -5.15
N GLN A 21 -1.72 3.44 -5.12
CA GLN A 21 -1.06 2.50 -6.01
C GLN A 21 -0.74 1.22 -5.24
N VAL A 22 -0.80 0.07 -5.91
CA VAL A 22 -0.43 -1.22 -5.32
C VAL A 22 0.75 -1.77 -6.11
N ILE A 23 1.86 -2.02 -5.41
CA ILE A 23 3.05 -2.64 -5.99
C ILE A 23 3.16 -4.04 -5.39
N LYS A 24 3.01 -5.07 -6.23
CA LYS A 24 3.35 -6.45 -5.86
C LYS A 24 4.85 -6.55 -5.62
N LEU A 25 5.29 -7.06 -4.47
CA LEU A 25 6.73 -7.22 -4.21
C LEU A 25 7.33 -8.37 -5.03
N TRP A 26 6.54 -9.43 -5.24
CA TRP A 26 6.89 -10.56 -6.09
C TRP A 26 5.78 -10.81 -7.11
N PRO A 27 5.81 -10.14 -8.28
CA PRO A 27 4.79 -10.30 -9.33
C PRO A 27 4.68 -11.73 -9.86
N ASP A 28 5.79 -12.46 -9.88
CA ASP A 28 5.87 -13.84 -10.36
C ASP A 28 5.79 -14.88 -9.22
N GLY A 29 5.40 -14.45 -8.02
CA GLY A 29 5.36 -15.27 -6.81
C GLY A 29 6.64 -15.20 -5.98
N ALA A 30 6.48 -15.34 -4.67
CA ALA A 30 7.58 -15.22 -3.72
C ALA A 30 8.58 -16.39 -3.82
N PRO A 31 9.87 -16.17 -3.49
CA PRO A 31 10.94 -17.15 -3.70
C PRO A 31 10.83 -18.41 -2.82
N ASN A 32 10.03 -18.33 -1.76
CA ASN A 32 9.73 -19.43 -0.84
C ASN A 32 8.26 -19.42 -0.45
N SER A 33 7.79 -20.58 0.04
CA SER A 33 6.44 -20.74 0.58
C SER A 33 6.46 -20.63 2.11
N ASN A 34 5.45 -19.98 2.67
CA ASN A 34 5.16 -20.00 4.11
C ASN A 34 4.11 -21.06 4.48
N GLY A 35 3.70 -21.93 3.54
CA GLY A 35 2.69 -22.97 3.76
C GLY A 35 1.26 -22.46 3.98
N LEU A 36 1.03 -21.15 3.91
CA LEU A 36 -0.31 -20.58 3.99
C LEU A 36 -1.07 -20.77 2.67
N SER A 37 -2.37 -20.95 2.79
CA SER A 37 -3.28 -21.13 1.65
C SER A 37 -4.63 -20.51 1.96
N GLY A 38 -5.42 -20.25 0.92
CA GLY A 38 -6.70 -19.57 1.04
C GLY A 38 -6.57 -18.03 1.08
N PRO A 39 -7.71 -17.33 1.26
CA PRO A 39 -7.75 -15.87 1.21
C PRO A 39 -7.09 -15.21 2.43
N GLU A 40 -6.73 -13.94 2.30
CA GLU A 40 -6.33 -13.11 3.45
C GLU A 40 -7.46 -13.03 4.49
N ASN A 41 -7.09 -12.98 5.76
CA ASN A 41 -8.02 -12.88 6.87
C ASN A 41 -8.14 -11.41 7.30
N GLU A 42 -9.20 -10.73 6.86
CA GLU A 42 -9.52 -9.39 7.36
C GLU A 42 -10.15 -9.47 8.76
N MET A 43 -9.57 -8.73 9.69
CA MET A 43 -10.00 -8.65 11.08
C MET A 43 -10.39 -7.21 11.43
N GLU A 44 -11.15 -7.05 12.51
CA GLU A 44 -11.60 -5.75 12.99
C GLU A 44 -10.44 -4.75 13.17
N GLY A 45 -10.67 -3.48 12.83
CA GLY A 45 -9.64 -2.44 12.95
C GLY A 45 -8.59 -2.49 11.83
N GLY A 46 -8.88 -3.16 10.72
CA GLY A 46 -7.99 -3.20 9.54
C GLY A 46 -6.71 -3.99 9.79
N ARG A 47 -6.83 -5.06 10.59
CA ARG A 47 -5.77 -6.06 10.78
C ARG A 47 -5.92 -7.13 9.70
N ILE A 48 -4.82 -7.52 9.07
CA ILE A 48 -4.85 -8.50 7.97
C ILE A 48 -3.91 -9.65 8.31
N GLY A 49 -4.46 -10.86 8.43
CA GLY A 49 -3.72 -12.10 8.60
C GLY A 49 -3.69 -12.95 7.34
N ASN A 50 -3.04 -14.11 7.40
CA ASN A 50 -2.95 -15.07 6.29
C ASN A 50 -2.39 -14.48 4.97
N ILE A 51 -1.48 -13.50 5.06
CA ILE A 51 -0.90 -12.85 3.89
C ILE A 51 0.16 -13.76 3.28
N SER A 52 -0.11 -14.25 2.07
CA SER A 52 0.85 -14.96 1.20
C SER A 52 1.41 -14.07 0.10
N ASP A 53 0.64 -13.09 -0.38
CA ASP A 53 0.98 -12.18 -1.47
C ASP A 53 1.28 -10.78 -0.93
N PRO A 54 2.56 -10.42 -0.79
CA PRO A 54 2.93 -9.17 -0.15
C PRO A 54 2.96 -8.02 -1.15
N GLU A 55 2.57 -6.86 -0.64
CA GLU A 55 2.33 -5.66 -1.43
C GLU A 55 2.86 -4.44 -0.70
N LEU A 56 3.25 -3.43 -1.47
CA LEU A 56 3.43 -2.08 -1.00
C LEU A 56 2.23 -1.25 -1.45
N LEU A 57 1.42 -0.79 -0.49
CA LEU A 57 0.31 0.12 -0.73
C LEU A 57 0.86 1.54 -0.69
N VAL A 58 1.01 2.18 -1.85
CA VAL A 58 1.62 3.51 -1.99
C VAL A 58 0.54 4.57 -2.08
N PHE A 59 0.71 5.62 -1.28
CA PHE A 59 -0.14 6.81 -1.22
C PHE A 59 0.74 8.00 -1.63
N PRO A 60 0.75 8.36 -2.93
CA PRO A 60 1.54 9.49 -3.42
C PRO A 60 0.99 10.81 -2.88
N ALA A 61 1.88 11.69 -2.42
CA ALA A 61 1.48 13.06 -2.11
C ALA A 61 1.09 13.80 -3.41
N ALA A 62 0.03 14.61 -3.37
CA ALA A 62 -0.41 15.39 -4.52
C ALA A 62 0.67 16.40 -4.99
N GLU A 63 1.40 16.98 -4.05
CA GLU A 63 2.53 17.89 -4.28
C GLU A 63 3.78 17.31 -3.60
N PRO A 64 4.51 16.38 -4.27
CA PRO A 64 5.59 15.64 -3.64
C PRO A 64 6.84 16.49 -3.40
N ASN A 65 7.40 16.40 -2.19
CA ASN A 65 8.61 17.12 -1.76
C ASN A 65 9.92 16.32 -2.00
N GLY A 66 9.81 15.14 -2.61
CA GLY A 66 10.94 14.25 -2.89
C GLY A 66 11.25 13.21 -1.80
N LEU A 67 10.53 13.23 -0.66
CA LEU A 67 10.68 12.24 0.41
C LEU A 67 9.62 11.14 0.32
N ALA A 68 9.98 9.95 0.82
CA ALA A 68 9.06 8.84 0.99
C ALA A 68 9.28 8.12 2.33
N ILE A 69 8.21 7.56 2.88
CA ILE A 69 8.23 6.71 4.08
C ILE A 69 7.65 5.35 3.72
N ILE A 70 8.34 4.28 4.14
CA ILE A 70 7.82 2.92 4.13
C ILE A 70 7.49 2.55 5.57
N MET A 71 6.19 2.42 5.85
CA MET A 71 5.68 1.92 7.11
C MET A 71 5.69 0.40 7.09
N CYS A 72 6.30 -0.19 8.11
CA CYS A 72 6.29 -1.63 8.38
C CYS A 72 5.44 -1.86 9.61
N PRO A 73 4.11 -2.11 9.47
CA PRO A 73 3.23 -2.26 10.62
C PRO A 73 3.65 -3.45 11.49
N GLY A 74 3.26 -3.42 12.76
CA GLY A 74 3.41 -4.53 13.69
C GLY A 74 2.29 -5.57 13.57
N GLY A 75 2.14 -6.34 14.64
CA GLY A 75 1.19 -7.46 14.75
C GLY A 75 1.82 -8.78 15.15
N GLY A 76 3.10 -8.77 15.59
CA GLY A 76 3.76 -9.93 16.18
C GLY A 76 3.78 -11.15 15.26
N TYR A 77 3.84 -10.92 13.94
CA TYR A 77 3.76 -11.96 12.90
C TYR A 77 2.49 -12.82 12.89
N SER A 78 1.45 -12.41 13.61
CA SER A 78 0.13 -13.04 13.57
C SER A 78 -0.82 -12.31 12.60
N TYR A 79 -0.54 -11.03 12.32
CA TYR A 79 -1.23 -10.18 11.35
C TYR A 79 -0.35 -8.95 11.03
N VAL A 80 -0.82 -8.14 10.09
CA VAL A 80 -0.34 -6.78 9.80
C VAL A 80 -1.38 -5.78 10.30
N ALA A 81 -0.98 -4.86 11.17
CA ALA A 81 -1.79 -3.74 11.68
C ALA A 81 -2.01 -2.64 10.60
N ALA A 82 -2.54 -3.01 9.45
CA ALA A 82 -2.48 -2.21 8.21
C ALA A 82 -3.20 -0.86 8.29
N LYS A 83 -4.20 -0.70 9.17
CA LYS A 83 -4.94 0.56 9.31
C LYS A 83 -4.31 1.53 10.30
N HIS A 84 -4.36 1.26 11.60
CA HIS A 84 -4.01 2.24 12.64
C HIS A 84 -2.50 2.54 12.70
N GLU A 85 -1.66 1.55 12.36
CA GLU A 85 -0.22 1.75 12.20
C GLU A 85 0.15 2.08 10.75
N GLY A 86 -0.75 1.83 9.79
CA GLY A 86 -0.51 2.05 8.37
C GLY A 86 -1.34 3.20 7.79
N THR A 87 -2.42 2.87 7.09
CA THR A 87 -3.13 3.80 6.19
C THR A 87 -3.67 5.06 6.87
N ASP A 88 -3.97 5.02 8.18
CA ASP A 88 -4.45 6.19 8.92
C ASP A 88 -3.40 7.32 8.98
N MET A 89 -2.11 7.00 8.78
CA MET A 89 -1.03 7.98 8.75
C MET A 89 -0.80 8.60 7.37
N ALA A 90 -1.36 8.01 6.30
CA ALA A 90 -1.07 8.40 4.93
C ALA A 90 -1.43 9.86 4.65
N GLU A 91 -2.64 10.28 5.06
CA GLU A 91 -3.14 11.65 4.85
C GLU A 91 -2.21 12.68 5.51
N TRP A 92 -1.75 12.42 6.73
CA TRP A 92 -0.89 13.35 7.46
C TRP A 92 0.47 13.53 6.79
N PHE A 93 1.09 12.44 6.31
CA PHE A 93 2.35 12.51 5.57
C PHE A 93 2.17 13.14 4.18
N ASN A 94 1.11 12.78 3.46
CA ASN A 94 0.81 13.35 2.14
C ASN A 94 0.58 14.86 2.21
N ALA A 95 -0.07 15.36 3.26
CA ALA A 95 -0.25 16.81 3.49
C ALA A 95 1.07 17.58 3.65
N GLN A 96 2.16 16.89 3.98
CA GLN A 96 3.51 17.46 4.07
C GLN A 96 4.33 17.28 2.78
N GLY A 97 3.72 16.73 1.72
CA GLY A 97 4.39 16.40 0.47
C GLY A 97 5.17 15.09 0.50
N ILE A 98 5.01 14.25 1.54
CA ILE A 98 5.75 12.99 1.68
C ILE A 98 4.90 11.86 1.10
N THR A 99 5.46 11.08 0.17
CA THR A 99 4.83 9.84 -0.30
C THR A 99 4.87 8.81 0.81
N PHE A 100 3.72 8.27 1.19
CA PHE A 100 3.62 7.29 2.26
C PHE A 100 3.32 5.93 1.67
N ALA A 101 3.94 4.87 2.17
CA ALA A 101 3.72 3.52 1.69
C ALA A 101 3.60 2.53 2.84
N VAL A 102 2.61 1.64 2.80
CA VAL A 102 2.38 0.61 3.82
C VAL A 102 2.82 -0.74 3.29
N LEU A 103 3.76 -1.39 3.98
CA LEU A 103 4.21 -2.73 3.67
C LEU A 103 3.23 -3.77 4.23
N LYS A 104 2.53 -4.46 3.34
CA LYS A 104 1.78 -5.67 3.66
C LYS A 104 2.71 -6.87 3.45
N TYR A 105 3.35 -7.35 4.51
CA TYR A 105 4.33 -8.44 4.44
C TYR A 105 3.71 -9.82 4.67
N ARG A 106 4.42 -10.86 4.21
CA ARG A 106 4.01 -12.26 4.35
C ARG A 106 4.08 -12.73 5.80
N MET A 107 3.12 -13.54 6.22
CA MET A 107 3.17 -14.15 7.55
C MET A 107 4.17 -15.31 7.59
N PRO A 108 5.02 -15.43 8.63
CA PRO A 108 6.04 -16.47 8.69
C PRO A 108 5.48 -17.88 8.81
N ASN A 109 4.37 -18.06 9.55
CA ASN A 109 3.80 -19.40 9.81
C ASN A 109 4.85 -20.45 10.24
N ALA A 110 5.68 -20.10 11.23
CA ALA A 110 6.82 -20.90 11.71
C ALA A 110 8.00 -21.10 10.73
N HIS A 111 8.00 -20.44 9.57
CA HIS A 111 9.13 -20.36 8.67
C HIS A 111 10.01 -19.15 9.00
N ALA A 112 11.24 -19.37 9.48
CA ALA A 112 12.14 -18.32 9.94
C ALA A 112 12.72 -17.44 8.81
N ASP A 113 12.68 -17.94 7.58
CA ASP A 113 13.09 -17.26 6.35
C ASP A 113 12.01 -16.30 5.81
N VAL A 114 10.75 -16.43 6.25
CA VAL A 114 9.67 -15.50 5.88
C VAL A 114 9.45 -14.49 7.03
N PRO A 115 9.28 -13.17 6.77
CA PRO A 115 9.27 -12.47 5.48
C PRO A 115 10.65 -12.00 5.00
N LEU A 116 11.76 -12.52 5.54
CA LEU A 116 13.11 -11.97 5.37
C LEU A 116 13.81 -12.31 4.05
N THR A 117 13.24 -13.21 3.24
CA THR A 117 13.79 -13.65 1.94
C THR A 117 12.83 -13.44 0.79
#